data_AF-A0A1F5L213-F1
#
_entry.id   AF-A0A1F5L213-F1
#
_cell.length_a   1.000
_cell.length_b   1.000
_cell.length_c   1.000
_cell.angle_alpha   90.00
_cell.angle_beta   90.00
_cell.angle_gamma   90.00
#
_symmetry.space_group_name_H-M   'P 1'
#
loop_
_entity.id
_entity.type
_entity.pdbx_description
1 polymer ?
#
loop_
_entity_poly.entity_id
_entity_poly.type
_entity_poly.pdbx_seq_one_letter_code
_entity_poly.pdbx_strand_id
1 'polypeptide(L)'
;MDASNSTPDQENDGKQQPSALPIVCEKDNSQELSDHSPPSFAFPTARLVGLYRRLRESCVSKHIDGQKLEQSNQILNEAGTHLLKERDGLQLRHDKQLSRLRFFEQALESSRGRLTRLLDVVDSVSSASRCYV
;
A
#
# COMPACT_ATOMS: atom_id res chain seq x y z
N MET A 1 -3.06 -60.99 -8.12
CA MET A 1 -3.72 -59.78 -8.62
C MET A 1 -2.86 -58.61 -8.20
N ASP A 2 -1.69 -58.43 -8.81
CA ASP A 2 -1.44 -58.00 -10.20
C ASP A 2 -1.46 -56.47 -10.33
N ALA A 3 -0.23 -55.97 -10.52
CA ALA A 3 0.23 -54.83 -11.30
C ALA A 3 -0.78 -53.74 -11.74
N SER A 4 -0.36 -52.47 -11.62
CA SER A 4 0.39 -51.84 -12.73
C SER A 4 0.93 -50.45 -12.37
N ASN A 5 2.18 -50.24 -12.78
CA ASN A 5 2.82 -48.95 -12.98
C ASN A 5 2.10 -48.17 -14.11
N SER A 6 2.23 -46.84 -14.14
CA SER A 6 2.80 -46.07 -15.27
C SER A 6 2.19 -44.68 -15.54
N THR A 7 3.12 -43.72 -15.64
CA THR A 7 3.23 -42.59 -16.60
C THR A 7 2.53 -41.24 -16.29
N PRO A 8 3.25 -40.11 -16.45
CA PRO A 8 2.69 -38.75 -16.47
C PRO A 8 2.19 -38.38 -17.87
N ASP A 9 1.02 -37.75 -17.94
CA ASP A 9 0.51 -37.19 -19.19
C ASP A 9 1.33 -35.97 -19.61
N GLN A 10 2.01 -36.12 -20.75
CA GLN A 10 2.45 -35.03 -21.60
C GLN A 10 1.21 -34.43 -22.28
N GLU A 11 0.95 -33.15 -22.04
CA GLU A 11 0.18 -32.35 -23.00
C GLU A 11 1.14 -31.45 -23.80
N ASN A 12 0.84 -31.42 -25.08
CA ASN A 12 1.77 -31.22 -26.17
C ASN A 12 1.82 -29.78 -26.67
N ASP A 13 2.97 -29.41 -27.22
CA ASP A 13 3.20 -28.45 -28.30
C ASP A 13 2.48 -27.09 -28.29
N GLY A 14 3.22 -26.09 -27.82
CA GLY A 14 3.05 -24.69 -28.20
C GLY A 14 4.35 -24.07 -28.70
N LYS A 15 5.22 -24.81 -29.40
CA LYS A 15 6.34 -24.23 -30.15
C LYS A 15 5.78 -23.54 -31.40
N GLN A 16 5.33 -22.29 -31.28
CA GLN A 16 5.29 -21.42 -32.45
C GLN A 16 6.72 -20.94 -32.76
N GLN A 17 7.41 -21.80 -33.50
CA GLN A 17 8.38 -21.39 -34.51
C GLN A 17 7.75 -20.25 -35.33
N PRO A 18 8.48 -19.15 -35.62
CA PRO A 18 8.02 -18.24 -36.66
C PRO A 18 8.04 -19.02 -37.97
N SER A 19 6.84 -19.29 -38.48
CA SER A 19 6.59 -19.89 -39.78
C SER A 19 7.40 -19.15 -40.83
N ALA A 20 8.49 -19.77 -41.29
CA ALA A 20 9.13 -19.38 -42.53
C ALA A 20 8.09 -19.60 -43.63
N LEU A 21 7.53 -18.51 -44.12
CA LEU A 21 6.71 -18.55 -45.32
C LEU A 21 7.54 -19.16 -46.45
N PRO A 22 7.02 -20.13 -47.21
CA PRO A 22 7.72 -20.66 -48.36
C PRO A 22 7.73 -19.54 -49.38
N ILE A 23 8.89 -18.90 -49.56
CA ILE A 23 9.11 -18.04 -50.72
C ILE A 23 9.24 -19.01 -51.90
N VAL A 24 8.11 -19.38 -52.50
CA VAL A 24 8.08 -20.02 -53.81
C VAL A 24 8.65 -19.00 -54.80
N CYS A 25 9.90 -19.18 -55.18
CA CYS A 25 10.50 -18.50 -56.33
C CYS A 25 10.57 -19.51 -57.48
N GLU A 26 9.45 -19.73 -58.15
CA GLU A 26 9.49 -20.20 -59.54
C GLU A 26 9.45 -18.98 -60.44
N LYS A 27 10.59 -18.57 -60.98
CA LYS A 27 10.63 -17.98 -62.32
C LYS A 27 12.03 -18.03 -62.91
N ASP A 28 12.23 -19.01 -63.78
CA ASP A 28 13.30 -19.03 -64.75
C ASP A 28 13.19 -17.80 -65.65
N ASN A 29 14.29 -17.06 -65.84
CA ASN A 29 14.81 -16.70 -67.17
C ASN A 29 16.05 -15.80 -67.08
N SER A 30 16.92 -16.07 -68.05
CA SER A 30 18.30 -15.65 -68.21
C SER A 30 18.54 -14.14 -68.23
N GLN A 31 19.72 -13.77 -67.69
CA GLN A 31 20.66 -12.76 -68.18
C GLN A 31 20.11 -11.37 -68.56
N GLU A 32 20.36 -10.35 -67.72
CA GLU A 32 21.15 -9.18 -68.15
C GLU A 32 21.54 -8.26 -66.99
N LEU A 33 22.73 -7.69 -67.16
CA LEU A 33 23.42 -6.70 -66.36
C LEU A 33 22.51 -5.51 -65.97
N SER A 34 22.21 -5.35 -64.68
CA SER A 34 21.73 -4.07 -64.16
C SER A 34 22.33 -3.84 -62.78
N ASP A 35 23.15 -2.79 -62.68
CA ASP A 35 23.68 -2.15 -61.47
C ASP A 35 22.55 -1.65 -60.56
N HIS A 36 21.77 -2.56 -60.01
CA HIS A 36 20.73 -2.27 -59.02
C HIS A 36 20.97 -3.10 -57.77
N SER A 37 22.09 -2.82 -57.09
CA SER A 37 22.19 -3.19 -55.68
C SER A 37 21.04 -2.47 -54.94
N PRO A 38 20.16 -3.18 -54.20
CA PRO A 38 19.16 -2.51 -53.39
C PRO A 38 19.93 -1.63 -52.39
N PRO A 39 19.62 -0.33 -52.26
CA PRO A 39 20.34 0.55 -51.35
C PRO A 39 20.30 -0.08 -49.97
N SER A 40 21.47 -0.35 -49.38
CA SER A 40 21.59 -1.12 -48.15
C SER A 40 21.01 -0.33 -46.98
N PHE A 41 19.71 -0.50 -46.75
CA PHE A 41 18.99 0.07 -45.60
C PHE A 41 19.45 -0.51 -44.26
N ALA A 42 20.47 -1.36 -44.23
CA ALA A 42 21.03 -1.96 -43.02
C ALA A 42 21.41 -0.91 -41.97
N PHE A 43 21.97 0.23 -42.39
CA PHE A 43 22.39 1.28 -41.45
C PHE A 43 21.23 2.11 -40.89
N PRO A 44 20.26 2.60 -41.71
CA PRO A 44 19.02 3.19 -41.21
C PRO A 44 18.21 2.24 -40.31
N THR A 45 18.12 0.95 -40.70
CA THR A 45 17.35 -0.07 -39.97
C THR A 45 18.01 -0.41 -38.63
N ALA A 46 19.35 -0.58 -38.59
CA ALA A 46 20.07 -0.83 -37.34
C ALA A 46 19.93 0.33 -36.34
N ARG A 47 19.96 1.59 -36.83
CA ARG A 47 19.72 2.77 -35.99
C ARG A 47 18.31 2.78 -35.42
N LEU A 48 17.29 2.48 -36.24
CA LEU A 48 15.91 2.40 -35.80
C LEU A 48 15.70 1.31 -34.75
N VAL A 49 16.24 0.12 -34.98
CA VAL A 49 16.17 -1.02 -34.03
C VAL A 49 16.85 -0.68 -32.71
N GLY A 50 18.00 0.00 -32.75
CA GLY A 50 18.72 0.43 -31.55
C GLY A 50 17.99 1.52 -30.75
N LEU A 51 17.24 2.40 -31.43
CA LEU A 51 16.36 3.37 -30.76
C LEU A 51 15.14 2.69 -30.13
N TYR A 52 14.49 1.78 -30.87
CA TYR A 52 13.34 1.03 -30.37
C TYR A 52 13.69 0.19 -29.14
N ARG A 53 14.84 -0.50 -29.14
CA ARG A 53 15.32 -1.26 -27.99
C ARG A 53 15.46 -0.39 -26.74
N ARG A 54 16.14 0.76 -26.86
CA ARG A 54 16.33 1.69 -25.75
C ARG A 54 15.00 2.28 -25.24
N LEU A 55 14.07 2.58 -26.14
CA LEU A 55 12.74 3.04 -25.76
C LEU A 55 11.99 1.96 -24.98
N ARG A 56 12.03 0.71 -25.44
CA ARG A 56 11.41 -0.44 -24.76
C ARG A 56 12.00 -0.63 -23.36
N GLU A 57 13.33 -0.62 -23.23
CA GLU A 57 14.02 -0.77 -21.95
C GLU A 57 13.66 0.38 -20.99
N SER A 58 13.62 1.63 -21.47
CA SER A 58 13.20 2.79 -20.67
C SER A 58 11.74 2.71 -20.22
N CYS A 59 10.84 2.25 -21.11
CA CYS A 59 9.42 2.10 -20.79
C CYS A 59 9.19 1.01 -19.72
N VAL A 60 9.90 -0.11 -19.82
CA VAL A 60 9.82 -1.21 -18.85
C VAL A 60 10.40 -0.78 -17.50
N SER A 61 11.53 -0.07 -17.47
CA SER A 61 12.11 0.46 -16.22
C SER A 61 11.14 1.40 -15.50
N LYS A 62 10.55 2.36 -16.22
CA LYS A 62 9.57 3.30 -15.64
C LYS A 62 8.32 2.60 -15.12
N HIS A 63 7.90 1.49 -15.75
CA HIS A 63 6.79 0.68 -15.28
C HIS A 63 7.12 -0.01 -13.95
N ILE A 64 8.31 -0.59 -13.81
CA ILE A 64 8.77 -1.22 -12.57
C ILE A 64 8.88 -0.18 -11.45
N ASP A 65 9.44 1.00 -11.72
CA ASP A 65 9.53 2.09 -10.75
C ASP A 65 8.14 2.58 -10.31
N GLY A 66 7.22 2.70 -11.26
CA GLY A 66 5.82 3.04 -10.99
C GLY A 66 5.13 2.00 -10.11
N GLN A 67 5.32 0.71 -10.40
CA GLN A 67 4.75 -0.39 -9.60
C GLN A 67 5.31 -0.39 -8.17
N LYS A 68 6.62 -0.15 -8.00
CA LYS A 68 7.25 -0.06 -6.69
C LYS A 68 6.73 1.14 -5.89
N LEU A 69 6.50 2.27 -6.56
CA LEU A 69 5.92 3.46 -5.93
C LEU A 69 4.48 3.20 -5.47
N GLU A 70 3.66 2.57 -6.32
CA GLU A 70 2.29 2.16 -6.00
C GLU A 70 2.25 1.26 -4.74
N GLN A 71 3.11 0.24 -4.70
CA GLN A 71 3.23 -0.65 -3.54
C GLN A 71 3.65 0.10 -2.27
N SER A 72 4.64 1.00 -2.37
CA SER A 72 5.04 1.82 -1.23
C SER A 72 3.92 2.74 -0.75
N ASN A 73 3.10 3.27 -1.66
CA ASN A 73 1.97 4.12 -1.31
C ASN A 73 0.87 3.32 -0.60
N GLN A 74 0.61 2.09 -1.04
CA GLN A 74 -0.31 1.18 -0.36
C GLN A 74 0.15 0.88 1.07
N ILE A 75 1.42 0.50 1.27
CA ILE A 75 2.00 0.27 2.59
C ILE A 75 1.89 1.52 3.48
N LEU A 76 2.19 2.69 2.92
CA LEU A 76 2.10 3.95 3.64
C LEU A 76 0.66 4.28 4.05
N ASN A 77 -0.32 4.05 3.17
CA ASN A 77 -1.73 4.24 3.48
C ASN A 77 -2.19 3.28 4.57
N GLU A 78 -1.83 1.99 4.49
CA GLU A 78 -2.15 1.01 5.53
C GLU A 78 -1.57 1.42 6.89
N ALA A 79 -0.29 1.81 6.93
CA ALA A 79 0.33 2.34 8.14
C ALA A 79 -0.38 3.61 8.65
N GLY A 80 -0.78 4.50 7.75
CA GLY A 80 -1.57 5.69 8.08
C GLY A 80 -2.91 5.34 8.73
N THR A 81 -3.63 4.34 8.19
CA THR A 81 -4.90 3.88 8.80
C THR A 81 -4.69 3.26 10.17
N HIS A 82 -3.57 2.56 10.39
CA HIS A 82 -3.25 1.98 11.70
C HIS A 82 -2.99 3.08 12.74
N LEU A 83 -2.14 4.05 12.41
CA LEU A 83 -1.85 5.19 13.28
C LEU A 83 -3.10 6.00 13.61
N LEU A 84 -4.01 6.17 12.63
CA LEU A 84 -5.28 6.84 12.85
C LEU A 84 -6.12 6.14 13.94
N LYS A 85 -6.22 4.81 13.89
CA LYS A 85 -6.92 3.99 14.88
C LYS A 85 -6.28 4.06 16.25
N GLU A 86 -4.94 4.01 16.33
CA GLU A 86 -4.23 4.16 17.61
C GLU A 86 -4.45 5.55 18.22
N ARG A 87 -4.40 6.60 17.40
CA ARG A 87 -4.66 7.99 17.79
C ARG A 87 -6.08 8.14 18.34
N ASP A 88 -7.08 7.59 17.66
CA ASP A 88 -8.47 7.61 18.12
C ASP A 88 -8.67 6.81 19.41
N GLY A 89 -8.05 5.63 19.50
CA GLY A 89 -8.07 4.82 20.72
C GLY A 89 -7.44 5.52 21.91
N LEU A 90 -6.33 6.23 21.70
CA LEU A 90 -5.67 7.00 22.75
C LEU A 90 -6.51 8.20 23.18
N GLN A 91 -7.09 8.94 22.23
CA GLN A 91 -8.00 10.06 22.50
C GLN A 91 -9.19 9.60 23.37
N LEU A 92 -9.81 8.47 23.01
CA LEU A 92 -10.91 7.89 23.78
C LEU A 92 -10.50 7.57 25.23
N ARG A 93 -9.30 7.01 25.43
CA ARG A 93 -8.79 6.71 26.78
C ARG A 93 -8.53 7.98 27.58
N HIS A 94 -7.99 9.02 26.94
CA HIS A 94 -7.78 10.32 27.55
C HIS A 94 -9.11 10.95 27.98
N ASP A 95 -10.11 10.97 27.11
CA ASP A 95 -11.40 11.58 27.40
C ASP A 95 -12.15 10.84 28.53
N LYS A 96 -11.99 9.52 28.60
CA LYS A 96 -12.48 8.71 29.73
C LYS A 96 -11.81 9.09 31.05
N GLN A 97 -10.49 9.30 31.04
CA GLN A 97 -9.77 9.74 32.23
C GLN A 97 -10.19 11.15 32.65
N LEU A 98 -10.35 12.08 31.71
CA LEU A 98 -10.87 13.41 31.99
C LEU A 98 -12.26 13.39 32.60
N SER A 99 -13.16 12.56 32.05
CA SER A 99 -14.51 12.39 32.59
C SER A 99 -14.48 11.89 34.04
N ARG A 100 -13.57 10.95 34.35
CA ARG A 100 -13.39 10.43 35.70
C ARG A 100 -12.80 11.47 36.65
N LEU A 101 -11.86 12.29 36.18
CA LEU A 101 -11.25 13.36 36.98
C LEU A 101 -12.29 14.42 37.34
N ARG A 102 -13.09 14.88 36.37
CA ARG A 102 -14.18 15.84 36.60
C ARG A 102 -15.22 15.31 37.59
N PHE A 103 -15.53 14.02 37.51
CA PHE A 103 -16.42 13.39 38.49
C PHE A 103 -15.85 13.50 39.91
N PHE A 104 -14.58 13.18 40.11
CA PHE A 104 -13.95 13.29 41.42
C PHE A 104 -13.87 14.73 41.91
N GLU A 105 -13.54 15.67 41.03
CA GLU A 105 -13.55 17.10 41.34
C GLU A 105 -14.91 17.53 41.90
N GLN A 106 -16.00 17.17 41.21
CA GLN A 106 -17.35 17.50 41.67
C GLN A 106 -17.72 16.83 43.00
N ALA A 107 -17.33 15.57 43.20
CA ALA A 107 -17.57 14.85 44.44
C ALA A 107 -16.79 15.47 45.63
N LEU A 108 -15.53 15.85 45.40
CA LEU A 108 -14.70 16.53 46.39
C LEU A 108 -15.26 17.90 46.74
N GLU A 109 -15.70 18.66 45.73
CA GLU A 109 -16.31 19.97 45.94
C GLU A 109 -17.60 19.85 46.76
N SER A 110 -18.44 18.85 46.46
CA SER A 110 -19.64 18.55 47.24
C SER A 110 -19.31 18.14 48.68
N SER A 111 -18.29 17.31 48.88
CA SER A 111 -17.80 16.90 50.20
C SER A 111 -17.29 18.09 51.01
N ARG A 112 -16.51 18.97 50.37
CA ARG A 112 -16.00 20.21 50.98
C ARG A 112 -17.13 21.13 51.42
N GLY A 113 -18.13 21.33 50.56
CA GLY A 113 -19.30 22.13 50.89
C GLY A 113 -20.06 21.57 52.10
N ARG A 114 -20.23 20.25 52.19
CA ARG A 114 -20.83 19.59 53.36
C ARG A 114 -19.99 19.76 54.63
N LEU A 115 -18.68 19.55 54.54
CA LEU A 115 -17.78 19.68 55.69
C LEU A 115 -17.79 21.10 56.23
N THR A 116 -17.79 22.10 55.36
CA THR A 116 -17.88 23.52 55.74
C THR A 116 -19.15 23.78 56.57
N ARG A 117 -20.30 23.29 56.11
CA ARG A 117 -21.57 23.44 56.86
C ARG A 117 -21.53 22.75 58.23
N LEU A 118 -20.88 21.60 58.33
CA LEU A 118 -20.73 20.90 59.62
C LEU A 118 -19.85 21.69 60.59
N LEU A 119 -18.77 22.30 60.09
CA LEU A 119 -17.91 23.18 60.89
C LEU A 119 -18.69 24.40 61.40
N ASP A 120 -19.48 25.05 60.54
CA ASP A 120 -20.34 26.18 60.95
C ASP A 120 -21.30 25.79 62.08
N VAL A 121 -21.91 24.60 61.98
CA VAL A 121 -22.80 24.08 63.04
C VAL A 121 -22.03 23.87 64.34
N VAL A 122 -20.85 23.26 64.29
CA VAL A 122 -20.03 23.02 65.49
C VAL A 122 -19.61 24.33 66.15
N ASP A 123 -19.21 25.33 65.37
CA ASP A 123 -18.84 26.65 65.88
C ASP A 123 -20.04 27.36 66.54
N SER A 124 -21.23 27.23 65.95
CA SER A 124 -22.46 27.79 66.52
C SER A 124 -22.80 27.17 67.88
N VAL A 125 -22.67 25.84 68.01
CA VAL A 125 -22.92 25.11 69.25
C VAL A 125 -21.87 25.45 70.31
N SER A 126 -20.59 25.52 69.94
CA SER A 126 -19.50 25.91 70.84
C SER A 126 -19.69 27.32 71.39
N SER A 127 -20.15 28.25 70.53
CA SER A 127 -20.44 29.63 70.91
C SER A 127 -21.64 29.70 71.85
N ALA A 128 -22.71 28.95 71.55
CA ALA A 128 -23.89 28.87 72.40
C ALA A 128 -23.54 28.32 73.80
N SER A 129 -22.81 27.20 73.89
CA SER A 129 -22.39 26.62 75.17
C SER A 129 -21.55 27.57 76.01
N ARG A 130 -20.69 28.41 75.39
CA ARG A 130 -19.93 29.45 76.09
C ARG A 130 -20.79 30.59 76.63
N CYS A 131 -21.98 30.83 76.08
CA CYS A 131 -22.89 31.87 76.57
C CYS A 131 -23.75 31.41 77.76
N TYR A 132 -23.76 30.11 78.07
CA TYR A 132 -24.53 29.51 79.17
C TYR A 132 -23.68 29.24 80.43
N VAL A 133 -22.40 29.63 80.45
CA VAL A 133 -21.47 29.58 81.60
C VAL A 133 -21.16 31.00 82.05
#